data_AF-A2Q5T3-F1
#
_entry.id   AF-A2Q5T3-F1
#
_cell.length_a   1.000
_cell.length_b   1.000
_cell.length_c   1.000
_cell.angle_alpha   90.00
_cell.angle_beta   90.00
_cell.angle_gamma   90.00
#
_symmetry.space_group_name_H-M   'P 1'
#
loop_
_entity.id
_entity.type
_entity.pdbx_description
1 polymer ?
#
loop_
_entity_poly.entity_id
_entity_poly.type
_entity_poly.pdbx_seq_one_letter_code
_entity_poly.pdbx_strand_id
1 'polypeptide(L)'
;MYSHDRLPTDENLQKRGCSLASVCIFCMNQSETSSHLFLNCPLSLKIRSWLSAVTDLNLDLDCWNSLLLGDQDREGQMVHQIMSAAVIQVIWTLWVERNSRLFQGKSKSVASLKQYYCRS
;
A
#
# COMPACT_ATOMS: atom_id res chain seq x y z
N MET A 1 18.23 9.04 15.66
CA MET A 1 17.88 10.04 14.63
C MET A 1 17.17 9.31 13.51
N TYR A 2 15.84 9.44 13.50
CA TYR A 2 14.90 8.67 12.70
C TYR A 2 14.96 9.08 11.22
N SER A 3 15.16 8.10 10.34
CA SER A 3 15.13 8.28 8.89
C SER A 3 13.69 8.16 8.38
N HIS A 4 12.85 9.14 8.69
CA HIS A 4 11.64 9.39 7.90
C HIS A 4 12.08 9.86 6.49
N ASP A 5 11.30 9.56 5.45
CA ASP A 5 11.43 10.10 4.07
C ASP A 5 12.27 9.33 3.04
N ARG A 6 12.25 7.99 3.04
CA ARG A 6 12.78 7.19 1.90
C ARG A 6 11.73 6.64 0.94
N LEU A 7 10.44 6.78 1.24
CA LEU A 7 9.39 6.45 0.29
C LEU A 7 9.11 7.70 -0.57
N PRO A 8 9.08 7.59 -1.90
CA PRO A 8 8.63 8.69 -2.76
C PRO A 8 7.12 8.82 -2.63
N THR A 9 6.70 9.42 -1.52
CA THR A 9 5.37 9.96 -1.31
C THR A 9 5.26 11.33 -1.99
N ASP A 10 4.02 11.72 -2.26
CA ASP A 10 3.65 12.93 -2.99
C ASP A 10 4.27 14.22 -2.40
N GLU A 11 4.61 14.21 -1.11
CA GLU A 11 5.35 15.30 -0.42
C GLU A 11 6.71 15.61 -1.06
N ASN A 12 7.44 14.59 -1.54
CA ASN A 12 8.73 14.79 -2.19
C ASN A 12 8.61 15.29 -3.64
N LEU A 13 7.44 15.10 -4.26
CA LEU A 13 7.12 15.64 -5.59
C LEU A 13 6.55 17.05 -5.51
N GLN A 14 5.78 17.37 -4.46
CA GLN A 14 5.28 18.73 -4.19
C GLN A 14 6.42 19.74 -3.95
N LYS A 15 7.52 19.33 -3.29
CA LYS A 15 8.73 20.14 -3.15
C LYS A 15 9.39 20.52 -4.50
N ARG A 16 9.01 19.88 -5.61
CA ARG A 16 9.54 20.15 -6.97
C ARG A 16 8.59 20.96 -7.86
N GLY A 17 7.51 21.53 -7.30
CA GLY A 17 6.68 22.52 -8.00
C GLY A 17 5.62 21.96 -8.95
N CYS A 18 5.42 20.64 -9.00
CA CYS A 18 4.33 20.02 -9.74
C CYS A 18 3.14 19.80 -8.80
N SER A 19 2.20 20.75 -8.72
CA SER A 19 0.91 20.54 -8.08
C SER A 19 0.03 19.63 -8.96
N LEU A 20 0.35 18.33 -9.02
CA LEU A 20 -0.49 17.37 -9.71
C LEU A 20 -1.67 17.03 -8.78
N ALA A 21 -2.87 17.42 -9.20
CA ALA A 21 -4.17 17.23 -8.55
C ALA A 21 -4.18 16.32 -7.31
N SER A 22 -4.35 16.95 -6.13
CA SER A 22 -4.33 16.35 -4.80
C SER A 22 -5.47 15.36 -4.52
N VAL A 23 -6.14 14.77 -5.51
CA VAL A 23 -7.26 13.83 -5.32
C VAL A 23 -6.77 12.40 -5.62
N CYS A 24 -7.07 11.46 -4.74
CA CYS A 24 -6.64 10.08 -4.87
C CYS A 24 -7.16 9.44 -6.15
N ILE A 25 -6.24 8.98 -7.00
CA ILE A 25 -6.56 8.41 -8.32
C ILE A 25 -7.36 7.10 -8.25
N PHE A 26 -7.41 6.47 -7.07
CA PHE A 26 -8.15 5.23 -6.86
C PHE A 26 -9.62 5.44 -6.53
N CYS A 27 -9.94 6.45 -5.71
CA CYS A 27 -11.30 6.69 -5.25
C CYS A 27 -11.94 7.95 -5.86
N MET A 28 -11.12 8.86 -6.40
CA MET A 28 -11.51 10.16 -6.95
C MET A 28 -12.37 11.02 -6.00
N ASN A 29 -12.31 10.75 -4.69
CA ASN A 29 -13.25 11.31 -3.70
C ASN A 29 -12.57 12.01 -2.51
N GLN A 30 -11.33 11.63 -2.16
CA GLN A 30 -10.58 12.24 -1.07
C GLN A 30 -9.21 12.70 -1.55
N SER A 31 -8.58 13.56 -0.75
CA SER A 31 -7.23 13.99 -1.03
C SER A 31 -6.24 12.82 -1.00
N GLU A 32 -5.30 12.79 -1.94
CA GLU A 32 -4.24 11.80 -1.97
C GLU A 32 -3.22 12.09 -0.88
N THR A 33 -3.15 11.18 0.09
CA THR A 33 -2.12 11.13 1.15
C THR A 33 -1.62 9.69 1.24
N SER A 34 -0.44 9.45 1.82
CA SER A 34 0.05 8.08 2.06
C SER A 34 -0.92 7.27 2.91
N SER A 35 -1.43 7.84 3.99
CA SER A 35 -2.43 7.22 4.85
C SER A 35 -3.72 6.91 4.10
N HIS A 36 -4.22 7.83 3.27
CA HIS A 36 -5.37 7.52 2.42
C HIS A 36 -5.04 6.42 1.42
N LEU A 37 -3.97 6.57 0.64
CA LEU A 37 -3.61 5.68 -0.45
C LEU A 37 -3.40 4.23 0.00
N PHE A 38 -2.76 4.01 1.16
CA PHE A 38 -2.40 2.66 1.60
C PHE A 38 -3.34 2.09 2.67
N LEU A 39 -3.98 2.94 3.49
CA LEU A 39 -4.75 2.46 4.64
C LEU A 39 -6.25 2.71 4.48
N ASN A 40 -6.67 3.90 4.04
CA ASN A 40 -8.09 4.30 4.10
C ASN A 40 -8.82 4.24 2.75
N CYS A 41 -8.09 4.13 1.64
CA CYS A 41 -8.70 4.12 0.32
C CYS A 41 -9.59 2.88 0.16
N PRO A 42 -10.82 3.00 -0.36
CA PRO A 42 -11.70 1.86 -0.59
C PRO A 42 -11.06 0.74 -1.43
N LEU A 43 -10.14 1.08 -2.34
CA LEU A 43 -9.40 0.08 -3.11
C LEU A 43 -8.43 -0.70 -2.21
N SER A 44 -7.67 0.00 -1.38
CA SER A 44 -6.66 -0.57 -0.50
C SER A 44 -7.28 -1.41 0.60
N LEU A 45 -8.42 -0.97 1.15
CA LEU A 45 -9.24 -1.77 2.07
C LEU A 45 -9.71 -3.08 1.43
N LYS A 46 -10.19 -3.04 0.17
CA LYS A 46 -10.58 -4.27 -0.56
C LYS A 46 -9.42 -5.23 -0.76
N ILE A 47 -8.23 -4.72 -1.05
CA ILE A 47 -7.02 -5.54 -1.21
C ILE A 47 -6.60 -6.14 0.14
N ARG A 48 -6.65 -5.37 1.22
CA ARG A 48 -6.39 -5.88 2.58
C ARG A 48 -7.34 -6.98 2.98
N SER A 49 -8.64 -6.74 2.87
CA SER A 49 -9.67 -7.69 3.25
C SER A 49 -9.54 -8.99 2.45
N TRP A 50 -9.19 -8.89 1.17
CA TRP A 50 -8.89 -10.05 0.35
C TRP A 50 -7.62 -10.78 0.82
N LEU A 51 -6.54 -10.07 1.12
CA LEU A 51 -5.31 -10.68 1.62
C LEU A 51 -5.56 -11.42 2.93
N SER A 52 -6.24 -10.77 3.88
CA SER A 52 -6.65 -11.36 5.16
C SER A 52 -7.47 -12.64 4.97
N ALA A 53 -8.41 -12.64 4.02
CA ALA A 53 -9.23 -13.82 3.71
C ALA A 53 -8.43 -14.96 3.05
N VAL A 54 -7.39 -14.65 2.26
CA VAL A 54 -6.55 -15.67 1.61
C VAL A 54 -5.51 -16.24 2.58
N THR A 55 -5.01 -15.44 3.51
CA THR A 55 -4.00 -15.87 4.49
C THR A 55 -4.59 -16.42 5.78
N ASP A 56 -5.91 -16.30 6.00
CA ASP A 56 -6.61 -16.61 7.26
C ASP A 56 -6.01 -15.86 8.47
N LEU A 57 -5.51 -14.65 8.22
CA LEU A 57 -4.85 -13.82 9.22
C LEU A 57 -5.58 -12.49 9.36
N ASN A 58 -5.82 -12.08 10.60
CA ASN A 58 -6.44 -10.79 10.88
C ASN A 58 -5.43 -9.65 10.70
N LEU A 59 -5.37 -9.11 9.48
CA LEU A 59 -4.57 -7.94 9.12
C LEU A 59 -5.32 -6.65 9.49
N ASP A 60 -5.58 -6.43 10.77
CA ASP A 60 -6.16 -5.17 11.24
C ASP A 60 -5.18 -3.99 11.06
N LEU A 61 -5.63 -2.78 11.40
CA LEU A 61 -4.81 -1.58 11.18
C LEU A 61 -3.53 -1.59 12.04
N ASP A 62 -3.63 -2.11 13.26
CA ASP A 62 -2.53 -2.14 14.22
C ASP A 62 -1.48 -3.17 13.83
N CYS A 63 -1.91 -4.37 13.39
CA CYS A 63 -1.05 -5.38 12.79
C CYS A 63 -0.40 -4.85 11.51
N TRP A 64 -1.14 -4.09 10.68
CA TRP A 64 -0.55 -3.51 9.48
C TRP A 64 0.54 -2.49 9.82
N ASN A 65 0.29 -1.64 10.81
CA ASN A 65 1.25 -0.64 11.28
C ASN A 65 2.47 -1.29 11.94
N SER A 66 2.29 -2.32 12.77
CA SER A 66 3.41 -3.03 13.42
C SER A 66 4.31 -3.71 12.39
N LEU A 67 3.73 -4.36 11.38
CA LEU A 67 4.45 -4.98 10.27
C LEU A 67 5.23 -3.97 9.43
N LEU A 68 4.77 -2.70 9.35
CA LEU A 68 5.43 -1.62 8.63
C LEU A 68 6.51 -0.92 9.45
N LEU A 69 6.28 -0.77 10.76
CA LEU A 69 7.21 -0.13 11.68
C LEU A 69 8.34 -1.10 12.12
N GLY A 70 8.20 -2.38 11.80
CA GLY A 70 9.21 -3.40 12.09
C GLY A 70 9.28 -3.76 13.57
N ASP A 71 8.15 -3.68 14.27
CA ASP A 71 8.09 -4.00 15.69
C ASP A 71 8.24 -5.53 15.85
N GLN A 72 9.43 -5.96 16.27
CA GLN A 72 9.78 -7.37 16.39
C GLN A 72 9.55 -7.84 17.82
N ASP A 73 8.38 -8.41 18.08
CA ASP A 73 8.30 -9.42 19.13
C ASP A 73 9.03 -10.68 18.69
N ARG A 74 9.88 -11.21 19.58
CA ARG A 74 10.84 -12.28 19.27
C ARG A 74 10.20 -13.64 18.98
N GLU A 75 8.92 -13.81 19.30
CA GLU A 75 8.18 -15.04 19.03
C GLU A 75 7.52 -14.99 17.64
N GLY A 76 7.79 -15.99 16.80
CA GLY A 76 7.16 -16.09 15.47
C GLY A 76 7.85 -15.31 14.33
N GLN A 77 9.17 -15.10 14.43
CA GLN A 77 9.98 -14.33 13.45
C GLN A 77 9.73 -14.70 11.97
N MET A 78 9.52 -15.99 11.65
CA MET A 78 9.23 -16.43 10.28
C MET A 78 7.84 -15.99 9.79
N VAL A 79 6.82 -16.11 10.64
CA VAL A 79 5.45 -15.65 10.33
C VAL A 79 5.46 -14.13 10.17
N HIS A 80 6.12 -13.41 11.08
CA HIS A 80 6.28 -11.96 10.96
C HIS A 80 6.97 -11.55 9.64
N GLN A 81 8.05 -12.23 9.24
CA GLN A 81 8.74 -11.94 7.98
C GLN A 81 7.86 -12.18 6.75
N ILE A 82 7.13 -13.31 6.70
CA ILE A 82 6.20 -13.62 5.61
C ILE A 82 5.11 -12.55 5.53
N MET A 83 4.60 -12.12 6.68
CA MET A 83 3.56 -11.10 6.77
C MET A 83 4.06 -9.72 6.35
N SER A 84 5.23 -9.30 6.83
CA SER A 84 5.87 -8.06 6.38
C SER A 84 6.11 -8.09 4.87
N ALA A 85 6.57 -9.22 4.31
CA ALA A 85 6.77 -9.35 2.86
C ALA A 85 5.45 -9.22 2.09
N ALA A 86 4.37 -9.84 2.55
CA ALA A 86 3.04 -9.71 1.94
C ALA A 86 2.54 -8.25 1.98
N VAL A 87 2.70 -7.58 3.12
CA VAL A 87 2.37 -6.16 3.31
C VAL A 87 3.17 -5.26 2.37
N ILE A 88 4.49 -5.46 2.31
CA ILE A 88 5.38 -4.70 1.42
C ILE A 88 4.98 -4.91 -0.05
N GLN A 89 4.65 -6.14 -0.44
CA GLN A 89 4.19 -6.46 -1.78
C GLN A 89 2.87 -5.75 -2.12
N VAL A 90 1.95 -5.62 -1.15
CA VAL A 90 0.71 -4.85 -1.32
C VAL A 90 1.00 -3.37 -1.56
N ILE A 91 1.84 -2.77 -0.72
CA ILE A 91 2.23 -1.35 -0.87
C ILE A 91 2.90 -1.12 -2.22
N TRP A 92 3.83 -1.98 -2.61
CA TRP A 92 4.53 -1.90 -3.89
C TRP A 92 3.55 -1.96 -5.06
N THR A 93 2.62 -2.93 -5.04
CA THR A 93 1.62 -3.11 -6.10
C THR A 93 0.70 -1.89 -6.22
N LEU A 94 0.23 -1.37 -5.09
CA LEU A 94 -0.58 -0.14 -5.05
C LEU A 94 0.21 1.05 -5.61
N TRP A 95 1.47 1.21 -5.22
CA TRP A 95 2.32 2.29 -5.71
C TRP A 95 2.56 2.20 -7.23
N VAL A 96 2.85 1.01 -7.75
CA VAL A 96 3.01 0.77 -9.20
C VAL A 96 1.73 1.08 -9.95
N GLU A 97 0.57 0.64 -9.46
CA GLU A 97 -0.72 0.90 -10.10
C GLU A 97 -1.07 2.40 -10.08
N ARG A 98 -0.85 3.09 -8.95
CA ARG A 98 -1.02 4.55 -8.84
C ARG A 98 -0.19 5.28 -9.89
N ASN A 99 1.09 4.92 -10.01
CA ASN A 99 1.98 5.52 -11.00
C ASN A 99 1.56 5.18 -12.44
N SER A 100 1.11 3.95 -12.71
CA SER A 100 0.62 3.57 -14.04
C SER A 100 -0.62 4.38 -14.43
N ARG A 101 -1.57 4.60 -13.50
CA ARG A 101 -2.75 5.44 -13.74
C ARG A 101 -2.38 6.89 -14.00
N LEU A 102 -1.49 7.46 -13.20
CA LEU A 102 -1.09 8.87 -13.30
C LEU A 102 -0.28 9.18 -14.55
N PHE A 103 0.70 8.33 -14.90
CA PHE A 103 1.66 8.65 -15.96
C PHE A 103 1.37 7.95 -17.30
N GLN A 104 0.53 6.90 -17.31
CA GLN A 104 0.25 6.12 -18.52
C GLN A 104 -1.23 6.10 -18.90
N GLY A 105 -2.13 6.64 -18.07
CA GLY A 105 -3.58 6.62 -18.30
C GLY A 105 -4.19 5.22 -18.31
N LYS A 106 -3.48 4.21 -17.80
CA LYS A 106 -3.93 2.82 -17.77
C LYS A 106 -4.46 2.49 -16.38
N SER A 107 -5.64 1.88 -16.31
CA SER A 107 -6.21 1.38 -15.05
C SER A 107 -6.43 -0.12 -15.12
N LYS A 108 -5.97 -0.84 -14.10
CA LYS A 108 -6.22 -2.26 -13.94
C LYS A 108 -7.37 -2.51 -12.98
N SER A 109 -8.16 -3.55 -13.29
CA SER A 109 -9.21 -4.01 -12.39
C SER A 109 -8.61 -4.63 -11.12
N VAL A 110 -9.40 -4.68 -10.04
CA VAL A 110 -9.02 -5.38 -8.80
C VAL A 110 -8.64 -6.84 -9.08
N ALA A 111 -9.34 -7.52 -10.00
CA ALA A 111 -9.06 -8.90 -10.38
C ALA A 111 -7.66 -9.05 -11.01
N SER A 112 -7.25 -8.08 -11.84
CA SER A 112 -5.93 -8.05 -12.46
C SER A 112 -4.81 -7.77 -11.45
N LEU A 113 -5.07 -6.97 -10.41
CA LEU A 113 -4.12 -6.74 -9.33
C LEU A 113 -3.90 -8.03 -8.52
N LYS A 114 -4.96 -8.78 -8.23
CA LYS A 114 -4.89 -10.07 -7.52
C LYS A 114 -4.01 -11.11 -8.23
N GLN A 115 -3.98 -11.11 -9.57
CA GLN A 115 -3.16 -12.07 -10.35
C GLN A 115 -1.65 -11.93 -10.13
N TYR A 116 -1.15 -10.76 -9.72
CA TYR A 116 0.27 -10.59 -9.39
C TYR A 116 0.68 -11.35 -8.13
N TYR A 117 -0.26 -11.66 -7.23
CA TYR A 117 0.00 -12.35 -5.98
C TYR A 117 -0.06 -13.88 -6.12
N CYS A 118 -0.77 -14.40 -7.12
CA CYS A 118 -0.85 -15.85 -7.40
C CYS A 118 0.26 -16.38 -8.32
N ARG A 119 1.19 -15.53 -8.78
CA ARG A 119 2.27 -15.88 -9.71
C ARG A 119 3.66 -15.93 -9.07
N SER A 120 3.75 -15.71 -7.76
CA SER A 120 4.99 -15.79 -6.98
C SER A 120 5.12 -17.14 -6.29
#